data_AF-A0A1F4ZUX0-F1
#
_entry.id   AF-A0A1F4ZUX0-F1
#
_cell.length_a   1.000
_cell.length_b   1.000
_cell.length_c   1.000
_cell.angle_alpha   90.00
_cell.angle_beta   90.00
_cell.angle_gamma   90.00
#
_symmetry.space_group_name_H-M   'P 1'
#
loop_
_entity.id
_entity.type
_entity.pdbx_description
1 polymer ?
#
loop_
_entity_poly.entity_id
_entity_poly.type
_entity_poly.pdbx_seq_one_letter_code
_entity_poly.pdbx_strand_id
1 'polypeptide(L)'
;MYLAQVSGVTSPSSIFTTAHQLALPSTIVGRSLLFAIAAAGLFFFYQLLVTGLGFMSSAGDEARLAQLQKQLTNAALGLFVVICAFFIMQILQTITGANLI
;
A
#
# COMPACT_ATOMS: atom_id res chain seq x y z
N MET A 1 49.26 3.04 32.81
CA MET A 1 48.88 4.23 32.04
C MET A 1 47.64 3.86 31.23
N TYR A 2 46.46 4.14 31.81
CA TYR A 2 45.15 3.87 31.24
C TYR A 2 44.84 4.97 30.22
N LEU A 3 44.99 4.67 28.92
CA LEU A 3 44.61 5.59 27.86
C LEU A 3 43.10 5.51 27.65
N ALA A 4 42.47 6.61 28.05
CA ALA A 4 41.07 6.91 27.93
C ALA A 4 40.55 6.82 26.49
N GLN A 5 39.34 6.29 26.37
CA GLN A 5 38.29 6.70 25.43
C GLN A 5 38.76 7.47 24.18
N VAL A 6 39.02 6.75 23.08
CA VAL A 6 38.62 7.23 21.75
C VAL A 6 37.74 6.15 21.11
N SER A 7 36.65 5.83 21.81
CA SER A 7 35.41 5.32 21.23
C SER A 7 34.55 6.47 20.64
N GLY A 8 35.12 7.67 20.55
CA GLY A 8 34.43 8.93 20.25
C GLY A 8 34.61 9.49 18.84
N VAL A 9 35.06 8.69 17.86
CA VAL A 9 34.93 9.05 16.45
C VAL A 9 34.32 7.88 15.69
N THR A 10 33.02 7.64 15.91
CA THR A 10 32.19 7.15 14.81
C THR A 10 32.18 8.26 13.77
N SER A 11 32.76 7.99 12.60
CA SER A 11 32.70 8.87 11.43
C SER A 11 31.32 9.53 11.37
N PRO A 12 31.22 10.88 11.35
CA PRO A 12 29.95 11.59 11.31
C PRO A 12 28.99 11.09 10.21
N SER A 13 29.53 10.45 9.18
CA SER A 13 28.75 9.76 8.15
C SER A 13 27.80 8.68 8.67
N SER A 14 28.05 8.01 9.80
CA SER A 14 27.12 6.97 10.30
C SER A 14 25.89 7.55 11.00
N ILE A 15 26.01 8.69 11.68
CA ILE A 15 24.86 9.36 12.33
C ILE A 15 24.11 10.24 11.31
N PHE A 16 24.80 10.84 10.34
CA PHE A 16 24.16 11.58 9.25
C PHE A 16 23.64 10.69 8.11
N THR A 17 24.17 9.48 7.90
CA THR A 17 23.50 8.44 7.09
C THR A 17 22.27 7.93 7.82
N THR A 18 22.27 7.80 9.15
CA THR A 18 21.03 7.46 9.89
C THR A 18 20.01 8.61 9.91
N ALA A 19 20.44 9.86 9.89
CA ALA A 19 19.54 11.00 9.69
C ALA A 19 19.11 11.17 8.21
N HIS A 20 19.89 10.71 7.23
CA HIS A 20 19.42 10.54 5.85
C HIS A 20 18.55 9.28 5.68
N GLN A 21 18.73 8.28 6.55
CA GLN A 21 17.77 7.23 6.89
C GLN A 21 16.72 7.76 7.88
N LEU A 22 16.31 9.02 7.72
CA LEU A 22 14.87 9.31 7.65
C LEU A 22 14.26 8.46 6.51
N ALA A 23 14.34 7.14 6.64
CA ALA A 23 13.51 6.13 6.02
C ALA A 23 12.11 6.13 6.69
N LEU A 24 11.73 7.25 7.31
CA LEU A 24 10.36 7.51 7.73
C LEU A 24 9.40 7.46 6.54
N PRO A 25 9.66 8.11 5.36
CA PRO A 25 8.77 7.95 4.23
C PRO A 25 8.78 6.51 3.73
N SER A 26 9.96 5.88 3.61
CA SER A 26 10.08 4.49 3.16
C SER A 26 9.29 3.49 4.03
N THR A 27 9.40 3.60 5.36
CA THR A 27 8.74 2.68 6.31
C THR A 27 7.24 2.94 6.41
N ILE A 28 6.82 4.21 6.44
CA ILE A 28 5.40 4.58 6.52
C ILE A 28 4.70 4.20 5.22
N VAL A 29 5.32 4.47 4.07
CA VAL A 29 4.77 4.13 2.76
C VAL A 29 4.69 2.62 2.58
N GLY A 30 5.74 1.86 2.90
CA GLY A 30 5.72 0.39 2.83
C GLY A 30 4.64 -0.24 3.72
N ARG A 31 4.50 0.21 4.97
CA ARG A 31 3.45 -0.27 5.89
C ARG A 31 2.05 0.12 5.42
N SER A 32 1.88 1.34 4.90
CA SER A 32 0.58 1.78 4.34
C SER A 32 0.18 0.97 3.12
N LEU A 33 1.14 0.60 2.26
CA LEU A 33 0.87 -0.21 1.07
C LEU A 33 0.46 -1.64 1.46
N LEU A 34 1.18 -2.26 2.40
CA LEU A 34 0.85 -3.61 2.86
C LEU A 34 -0.54 -3.64 3.50
N PHE A 35 -0.88 -2.61 4.27
CA PHE A 35 -2.21 -2.44 4.85
C PHE A 35 -3.28 -2.19 3.78
N ALA A 36 -2.98 -1.38 2.76
CA ALA A 36 -3.90 -1.09 1.66
C ALA A 36 -4.16 -2.33 0.78
N ILE A 37 -3.14 -3.14 0.49
CA ILE A 37 -3.28 -4.40 -0.27
C ILE A 37 -4.15 -5.39 0.51
N ALA A 38 -3.88 -5.57 1.81
CA ALA A 38 -4.66 -6.46 2.67
C ALA A 38 -6.12 -5.99 2.80
N ALA A 39 -6.33 -4.69 3.05
CA ALA A 39 -7.65 -4.09 3.16
C ALA A 39 -8.43 -4.17 1.84
N ALA A 40 -7.80 -3.87 0.71
CA ALA A 40 -8.45 -3.89 -0.60
C ALA A 40 -8.81 -5.31 -1.04
N GLY A 41 -7.95 -6.31 -0.78
CA GLY A 41 -8.27 -7.71 -1.06
C GLY A 41 -9.48 -8.18 -0.26
N LEU A 42 -9.53 -7.87 1.04
CA LEU A 42 -10.65 -8.22 1.91
C LEU A 42 -11.93 -7.50 1.49
N PHE A 43 -11.84 -6.21 1.18
CA PHE A 43 -12.98 -5.40 0.76
C PHE A 43 -13.52 -5.83 -0.61
N PHE A 44 -12.64 -6.13 -1.56
CA PHE A 44 -13.01 -6.64 -2.87
C PHE A 44 -13.76 -7.96 -2.75
N PHE A 45 -13.25 -8.90 -1.94
CA PHE A 45 -13.90 -10.18 -1.72
C PHE A 45 -15.30 -10.04 -1.09
N TYR A 46 -15.42 -9.20 -0.06
CA TYR A 46 -16.70 -8.89 0.56
C TYR A 46 -17.69 -8.28 -0.44
N GLN A 47 -17.25 -7.28 -1.20
CA GLN A 47 -18.08 -6.59 -2.18
C GLN A 47 -18.53 -7.53 -3.31
N LEU A 48 -17.69 -8.48 -3.73
CA LEU A 48 -18.01 -9.50 -4.73
C LEU A 48 -19.10 -10.45 -4.24
N LEU A 49 -19.05 -10.90 -2.98
CA LEU A 49 -20.12 -11.72 -2.41
C LEU A 49 -21.45 -10.96 -2.33
N VAL A 50 -21.44 -9.72 -1.84
CA VAL A 50 -22.66 -8.91 -1.69
C VAL A 50 -23.27 -8.57 -3.05
N THR A 51 -22.45 -8.13 -4.00
CA THR A 51 -22.91 -7.81 -5.36
C THR A 51 -23.35 -9.06 -6.11
N GLY A 52 -22.60 -10.16 -6.04
CA GLY A 52 -22.92 -11.42 -6.71
C GLY A 52 -24.25 -12.01 -6.27
N LEU A 53 -24.51 -12.05 -4.95
CA LEU A 53 -25.81 -12.47 -4.43
C LEU A 53 -26.92 -11.47 -4.80
N GLY A 54 -26.61 -10.17 -4.81
CA GLY A 54 -27.53 -9.13 -5.26
C GLY A 54 -27.93 -9.28 -6.73
N PHE A 55 -27.01 -9.64 -7.62
CA PHE A 55 -27.27 -9.84 -9.04
C PHE A 55 -28.26 -10.97 -9.28
N MET A 56 -28.12 -12.07 -8.53
CA MET A 56 -29.03 -13.22 -8.63
C MET A 56 -30.43 -12.90 -8.09
N SER A 57 -30.53 -12.04 -7.08
CA SER A 57 -31.82 -11.60 -6.50
C SER A 57 -32.51 -10.48 -7.29
N SER A 58 -31.84 -9.82 -8.23
CA SER A 58 -32.36 -8.61 -8.91
C SER A 58 -33.02 -8.90 -10.27
N ALA A 59 -33.36 -10.17 -10.55
CA ALA A 59 -33.85 -10.69 -11.83
C ALA A 59 -35.17 -10.08 -12.39
N GLY A 60 -35.68 -8.99 -11.82
CA GLY A 60 -36.84 -8.26 -12.34
C GLY A 60 -36.86 -6.75 -12.01
N ASP A 61 -35.80 -6.21 -11.40
CA ASP A 61 -35.71 -4.79 -11.02
C ASP A 61 -34.47 -4.16 -11.67
N GLU A 62 -34.68 -3.44 -12.76
CA GLU A 62 -33.62 -2.77 -13.53
C GLU A 62 -32.85 -1.74 -12.69
N ALA A 63 -33.49 -1.09 -11.72
CA ALA A 63 -32.83 -0.10 -10.88
C ALA A 63 -31.79 -0.77 -9.96
N ARG A 64 -32.12 -1.95 -9.41
CA ARG A 64 -31.19 -2.74 -8.60
C ARG A 64 -30.05 -3.29 -9.43
N LEU A 65 -30.32 -3.78 -10.63
CA LEU A 65 -29.29 -4.23 -11.56
C LEU A 65 -28.29 -3.11 -11.90
N ALA A 66 -28.78 -1.91 -12.22
CA ALA A 66 -27.92 -0.75 -12.51
C ALA A 66 -27.08 -0.34 -11.29
N GLN A 67 -27.65 -0.42 -10.08
CA GLN A 67 -26.92 -0.09 -8.86
C GLN A 67 -25.83 -1.13 -8.52
N LEU A 68 -26.11 -2.41 -8.75
CA LEU A 68 -25.16 -3.51 -8.55
C LEU A 68 -24.02 -3.47 -9.57
N GLN A 69 -24.30 -3.10 -10.83
CA GLN A 69 -23.26 -2.84 -11.83
C GLN A 69 -22.32 -1.73 -11.40
N LYS A 70 -22.85 -0.62 -10.88
CA LYS A 70 -22.02 0.46 -10.33
C LYS A 70 -21.19 -0.02 -9.14
N GLN A 71 -21.77 -0.79 -8.22
CA GLN A 71 -21.01 -1.37 -7.11
C GLN A 71 -19.91 -2.31 -7.57
N LEU A 72 -20.16 -3.14 -8.58
CA LEU A 72 -19.17 -4.06 -9.14
C LEU A 72 -18.02 -3.30 -9.79
N THR A 73 -18.33 -2.26 -10.58
CA THR A 73 -17.31 -1.38 -11.17
C THR A 73 -16.51 -0.67 -10.09
N ASN A 74 -17.14 -0.18 -9.03
CA ASN A 74 -16.43 0.45 -7.91
C ASN A 74 -15.52 -0.54 -7.16
N ALA A 75 -15.96 -1.80 -7.00
CA ALA A 75 -15.14 -2.87 -6.44
C ALA A 75 -13.91 -3.14 -7.32
N ALA A 76 -14.11 -3.27 -8.63
CA ALA A 76 -13.04 -3.44 -9.59
C ALA A 76 -12.08 -2.24 -9.62
N LEU A 77 -12.61 -1.02 -9.49
CA LEU A 77 -11.82 0.21 -9.42
C LEU A 77 -10.92 0.22 -8.18
N GLY A 78 -11.44 -0.24 -7.03
CA GLY A 78 -10.65 -0.39 -5.80
C GLY A 78 -9.47 -1.33 -5.98
N LEU A 79 -9.68 -2.49 -6.62
CA LEU A 79 -8.59 -3.42 -6.94
C LEU A 79 -7.60 -2.81 -7.95
N PHE A 80 -8.11 -2.09 -8.96
CA PHE A 80 -7.28 -1.41 -9.95
C PHE A 80 -6.36 -0.35 -9.31
N VAL A 81 -6.87 0.44 -8.36
CA VAL A 81 -6.08 1.44 -7.63
C VAL A 81 -4.91 0.82 -6.88
N VAL A 82 -5.07 -0.39 -6.30
CA VAL A 82 -3.98 -1.11 -5.63
C VAL A 82 -2.88 -1.50 -6.62
N ILE A 83 -3.26 -1.97 -7.80
CA ILE A 83 -2.30 -2.30 -8.87
C ILE A 83 -1.53 -1.04 -9.30
N CYS A 84 -2.23 0.09 -9.47
CA CYS A 84 -1.59 1.37 -9.76
C CYS A 84 -0.66 1.83 -8.63
N ALA A 85 -1.03 1.64 -7.37
CA ALA A 85 -0.19 1.97 -6.22
C ALA A 85 1.11 1.16 -6.23
N PHE A 86 1.07 -0.13 -6.60
CA PHE A 86 2.25 -0.96 -6.76
C PHE A 86 3.19 -0.41 -7.86
N PHE A 87 2.64 0.01 -8.99
CA PHE A 87 3.42 0.65 -10.07
C PHE A 87 4.12 1.93 -9.61
N ILE A 88 3.40 2.81 -8.90
CA ILE A 88 3.97 4.04 -8.34
C ILE A 88 5.11 3.70 -7.36
N MET A 89 4.93 2.69 -6.53
CA MET A 89 5.94 2.23 -5.58
C MET A 89 7.22 1.74 -6.29
N GLN A 90 7.08 0.99 -7.38
CA GLN A 90 8.21 0.51 -8.17
C GLN A 90 9.02 1.65 -8.81
N ILE A 91 8.33 2.71 -9.25
CA ILE A 91 8.99 3.93 -9.74
C ILE A 91 9.72 4.65 -8.60
N LEU A 92 9.08 4.78 -7.43
CA LEU A 92 9.72 5.39 -6.25
C LEU A 92 10.96 4.62 -5.78
N GLN A 93 10.96 3.30 -5.86
CA GLN A 93 12.14 2.47 -5.58
C GLN A 93 13.29 2.75 -6.54
N THR A 94 12.99 2.91 -7.82
CA THR A 94 14.00 3.18 -8.86
C THR A 94 14.65 4.54 -8.68
N ILE A 95 13.89 5.56 -8.27
CA ILE A 95 14.40 6.92 -8.02
C ILE A 95 15.13 7.01 -6.68
N THR A 96 14.64 6.33 -5.64
CA THR A 96 15.19 6.42 -4.27
C THR A 96 16.39 5.48 -4.06
N GLY A 97 16.60 4.48 -4.91
CA GLY A 97 17.67 3.47 -4.79
C GLY A 97 17.54 2.54 -3.57
N ALA A 98 16.61 2.82 -2.67
CA ALA A 98 16.22 1.94 -1.57
C ALA A 98 15.13 1.00 -2.06
N ASN A 99 15.38 -0.30 -1.94
CA ASN A 99 14.40 -1.35 -2.20
C ASN A 99 13.29 -1.26 -1.11
N LEU A 100 12.10 -0.80 -1.51
CA LEU A 100 10.93 -0.55 -0.65
C LEU A 100 9.95 -1.76 -0.63
N ILE A 101 10.30 -2.84 -1.34
CA ILE A 101 9.57 -4.11 -1.45
C ILE A 101 10.55 -5.27 -1.35
#